data_AF-A0A453KGJ7-F1
#
_entry.id   AF-A0A453KGJ7-F1
#
_cell.length_a   1.000
_cell.length_b   1.000
_cell.length_c   1.000
_cell.angle_alpha   90.00
_cell.angle_beta   90.00
_cell.angle_gamma   90.00
#
_symmetry.space_group_name_H-M   'P 1'
#
loop_
_entity.id
_entity.type
_entity.pdbx_description
1 polymer ?
#
loop_
_entity_poly.entity_id
_entity_poly.type
_entity_poly.pdbx_seq_one_letter_code
_entity_poly.pdbx_strand_id
1 'polypeptide(L)'
;IRARFPSVRLEFIEKALEECENDLDSAMKYLLPLYLEPTEYNVDPVYQSPNEMSTEVQVPNEGIVECNNEVPAPIGSVPGAENLHSGITQWVEILMNEMASASNSDDAKARASRVLEAYGKSTSSCICTEAMQKYQKVEILLYKEQFEAVIKENTILKKAVAIQHERQKEHEERNQELQQLKQLVMQYREQIRNLEINNYALSMHLRQSQQGNSIPGHFHRDIL
;
A
#
# COMPACT_ATOMS: atom_id res chain seq x y z
N ILE A 1 -6.50 13.06 1.59
CA ILE A 1 -7.63 13.64 2.36
C ILE A 1 -9.00 13.10 1.95
N ARG A 2 -9.47 13.25 0.70
CA ARG A 2 -10.82 12.87 0.21
C ARG A 2 -11.44 11.59 0.83
N ALA A 3 -10.73 10.46 0.84
CA ALA A 3 -11.23 9.19 1.38
C ALA A 3 -11.52 9.19 2.90
N ARG A 4 -10.98 10.16 3.66
CA ARG A 4 -11.19 10.32 5.10
C ARG A 4 -12.33 11.30 5.44
N PHE A 5 -12.87 12.01 4.44
CA PHE A 5 -13.98 12.96 4.57
C PHE A 5 -14.99 12.79 3.41
N PRO A 6 -15.75 11.68 3.35
CA PRO A 6 -16.62 11.38 2.20
C PRO A 6 -17.80 12.34 2.05
N SER A 7 -18.32 12.86 3.17
CA SER A 7 -19.47 13.77 3.25
C SER A 7 -19.13 15.23 2.93
N VAL A 8 -17.86 15.64 3.00
CA VAL A 8 -17.46 17.03 2.80
C VAL A 8 -17.40 17.34 1.29
N ARG A 9 -17.98 18.48 0.87
CA ARG A 9 -17.92 18.92 -0.54
C ARG A 9 -16.48 19.20 -0.96
N LEU A 10 -16.18 18.90 -2.23
CA LEU A 10 -14.81 18.91 -2.76
C LEU A 10 -14.16 20.30 -2.66
N GLU A 11 -14.95 21.34 -2.93
CA GLU A 11 -14.66 22.78 -2.73
C GLU A 11 -14.05 23.10 -1.36
N PHE A 12 -14.58 22.54 -0.27
CA PHE A 12 -14.06 22.79 1.09
C PHE A 12 -12.75 22.05 1.35
N ILE A 13 -12.55 20.89 0.73
CA ILE A 13 -11.29 20.13 0.85
C ILE A 13 -10.16 20.84 0.10
N GLU A 14 -10.47 21.38 -1.08
CA GLU A 14 -9.56 22.17 -1.90
C GLU A 14 -9.19 23.48 -1.20
N LYS A 15 -10.20 24.24 -0.71
CA LYS A 15 -9.95 25.45 0.07
C LYS A 15 -9.16 25.18 1.36
N ALA A 16 -9.45 24.11 2.09
CA ALA A 16 -8.71 23.75 3.30
C ALA A 16 -7.26 23.33 3.02
N LEU A 17 -6.93 22.88 1.81
CA LEU A 17 -5.54 22.64 1.39
C LEU A 17 -4.83 23.95 0.99
N GLU A 18 -5.52 24.84 0.28
CA GLU A 18 -4.99 26.15 -0.11
C GLU A 18 -4.69 27.04 1.13
N GLU A 19 -5.64 27.16 2.05
CA GLU A 19 -5.53 27.96 3.28
C GLU A 19 -4.58 27.35 4.34
N CYS A 20 -4.08 26.12 4.13
CA CYS A 20 -3.11 25.42 5.00
C CYS A 20 -1.78 25.10 4.29
N GLU A 21 -1.43 25.81 3.21
CA GLU A 21 -0.18 25.64 2.45
C GLU A 21 0.10 24.19 1.98
N ASN A 22 -0.96 23.41 1.73
CA ASN A 22 -0.95 21.97 1.46
C ASN A 22 -0.49 21.05 2.62
N ASP A 23 -0.33 21.55 3.86
CA ASP A 23 -0.15 20.67 5.02
C ASP A 23 -1.41 19.82 5.25
N LEU A 24 -1.23 18.50 5.13
CA LEU A 24 -2.30 17.52 5.25
C LEU A 24 -2.85 17.43 6.68
N ASP A 25 -2.03 17.71 7.70
CA ASP A 25 -2.42 17.55 9.11
C ASP A 25 -3.18 18.79 9.60
N SER A 26 -2.73 19.99 9.25
CA SER A 26 -3.49 21.24 9.46
C SER A 26 -4.80 21.26 8.67
N ALA A 27 -4.80 20.87 7.40
CA ALA A 27 -6.02 20.75 6.60
C ALA A 27 -7.00 19.71 7.21
N MET A 28 -6.50 18.56 7.68
CA MET A 28 -7.32 17.56 8.38
C MET A 28 -7.91 18.12 9.69
N LYS A 29 -7.15 18.91 10.44
CA LYS A 29 -7.61 19.58 11.67
C LYS A 29 -8.64 20.68 11.38
N TYR A 30 -8.54 21.38 10.25
CA TYR A 30 -9.53 22.38 9.79
C TYR A 30 -10.84 21.73 9.32
N LEU A 31 -10.75 20.58 8.67
CA LEU A 31 -11.92 19.83 8.17
C LEU A 31 -12.64 19.01 9.25
N LEU A 32 -11.98 18.70 10.38
CA LEU A 32 -12.56 17.87 11.44
C LEU A 32 -13.82 18.48 12.10
N PRO A 33 -13.89 19.78 12.46
CA PRO A 33 -15.13 20.39 12.96
C PRO A 33 -16.27 20.37 11.93
N LEU A 34 -15.95 20.65 10.66
CA LEU A 34 -16.91 20.65 9.54
C LEU A 34 -17.47 19.25 9.22
N TYR A 35 -16.87 18.19 9.75
CA TYR A 35 -17.36 16.82 9.69
C TYR A 35 -18.23 16.44 10.90
N LEU A 36 -18.16 17.19 12.00
CA LEU A 36 -18.89 16.90 13.25
C LEU A 36 -20.18 17.71 13.45
N GLU A 37 -20.42 18.79 12.70
CA GLU A 37 -21.74 19.44 12.67
C GLU A 37 -22.68 18.74 11.67
N PRO A 38 -23.75 18.06 12.12
CA PRO A 38 -24.79 17.57 11.22
C PRO A 38 -25.70 18.75 10.83
N THR A 39 -25.34 19.47 9.76
CA THR A 39 -26.18 20.54 9.22
C THR A 39 -27.50 19.96 8.72
N GLU A 40 -28.60 20.37 9.36
CA GLU A 40 -29.94 20.31 8.79
C GLU A 40 -30.07 21.27 7.58
N TYR A 41 -31.31 21.60 7.20
CA TYR A 41 -31.72 22.57 6.16
C TYR A 41 -31.29 22.30 4.70
N ASN A 42 -32.29 21.87 3.93
CA ASN A 42 -32.32 21.69 2.46
C ASN A 42 -31.85 22.93 1.68
N VAL A 43 -31.33 22.72 0.46
CA VAL A 43 -32.04 23.09 -0.80
C VAL A 43 -31.65 22.12 -1.93
N ASP A 44 -32.58 21.79 -2.84
CA ASP A 44 -32.25 21.22 -4.16
C ASP A 44 -31.44 22.22 -5.02
N PRO A 45 -30.68 21.74 -6.02
CA PRO A 45 -31.23 21.91 -7.36
C PRO A 45 -31.09 20.69 -8.30
N VAL A 46 -32.20 20.45 -8.99
CA VAL A 46 -32.34 19.73 -10.27
C VAL A 46 -31.16 19.97 -11.23
N TYR A 47 -30.61 18.90 -11.83
CA TYR A 47 -30.30 18.84 -13.27
C TYR A 47 -30.30 17.40 -13.79
N GLN A 48 -30.64 17.24 -15.07
CA GLN A 48 -30.86 15.95 -15.74
C GLN A 48 -29.66 15.56 -16.62
N SER A 49 -29.47 14.26 -16.87
CA SER A 49 -28.72 13.75 -18.02
C SER A 49 -29.17 12.32 -18.41
N PRO A 50 -28.98 11.88 -19.66
CA PRO A 50 -29.97 11.02 -20.33
C PRO A 50 -29.66 9.52 -20.30
N ASN A 51 -30.66 8.74 -20.72
CA ASN A 51 -30.58 7.30 -20.94
C ASN A 51 -30.74 6.98 -22.44
N GLU A 52 -29.65 6.55 -23.08
CA GLU A 52 -29.61 5.97 -24.43
C GLU A 52 -28.48 4.92 -24.48
N MET A 53 -28.47 3.90 -25.33
CA MET A 53 -29.52 3.06 -25.94
C MET A 53 -28.77 1.84 -26.56
N SER A 54 -29.40 0.67 -26.61
CA SER A 54 -28.78 -0.59 -27.04
C SER A 54 -28.29 -0.61 -28.50
N THR A 55 -27.32 -1.49 -28.80
CA THR A 55 -27.37 -2.30 -30.04
C THR A 55 -26.86 -3.73 -29.79
N GLU A 56 -27.57 -4.73 -30.33
CA GLU A 56 -27.20 -6.16 -30.34
C GLU A 56 -26.54 -6.55 -31.67
N VAL A 57 -25.71 -7.60 -31.71
CA VAL A 57 -25.53 -8.52 -32.86
C VAL A 57 -25.21 -9.93 -32.32
N GLN A 58 -25.53 -10.98 -33.09
CA GLN A 58 -25.71 -12.38 -32.64
C GLN A 58 -24.53 -13.33 -32.95
N VAL A 59 -24.62 -14.54 -32.39
CA VAL A 59 -23.69 -15.70 -32.50
C VAL A 59 -23.89 -16.48 -33.83
N PRO A 60 -23.03 -17.46 -34.21
CA PRO A 60 -23.34 -18.87 -33.87
C PRO A 60 -22.14 -19.84 -33.65
N ASN A 61 -22.38 -20.89 -32.83
CA ASN A 61 -21.99 -22.33 -32.85
C ASN A 61 -20.67 -22.84 -33.53
N GLU A 62 -20.13 -24.04 -33.25
CA GLU A 62 -20.66 -25.26 -32.59
C GLU A 62 -19.56 -26.17 -31.97
N GLY A 63 -19.93 -27.11 -31.08
CA GLY A 63 -19.08 -28.19 -30.55
C GLY A 63 -19.75 -28.96 -29.41
N ILE A 64 -19.87 -30.30 -29.50
CA ILE A 64 -20.86 -31.13 -28.75
C ILE A 64 -20.19 -32.36 -28.06
N VAL A 65 -20.93 -33.02 -27.13
CA VAL A 65 -20.71 -34.31 -26.40
C VAL A 65 -20.40 -34.11 -24.90
N GLU A 66 -21.09 -34.70 -23.91
CA GLU A 66 -22.33 -35.51 -23.77
C GLU A 66 -22.91 -35.20 -22.36
N CYS A 67 -24.19 -34.86 -22.17
CA CYS A 67 -25.33 -35.75 -21.83
C CYS A 67 -25.06 -36.85 -20.78
N ASN A 68 -25.82 -37.04 -19.69
CA ASN A 68 -26.95 -36.33 -19.03
C ASN A 68 -26.81 -36.58 -17.49
N ASN A 69 -27.70 -36.38 -16.50
CA ASN A 69 -29.18 -36.36 -16.34
C ASN A 69 -29.61 -35.50 -15.13
N GLU A 70 -30.90 -35.56 -14.78
CA GLU A 70 -31.64 -34.88 -13.70
C GLU A 70 -31.20 -35.28 -12.26
N VAL A 71 -31.49 -34.55 -11.16
CA VAL A 71 -32.67 -33.71 -10.83
C VAL A 71 -32.27 -32.35 -10.22
N PRO A 72 -32.95 -31.23 -10.57
CA PRO A 72 -32.75 -29.93 -9.92
C PRO A 72 -33.44 -29.86 -8.54
N ALA A 73 -32.66 -29.91 -7.46
CA ALA A 73 -33.13 -29.56 -6.11
C ALA A 73 -33.07 -28.03 -5.88
N PRO A 74 -33.91 -27.44 -5.00
CA PRO A 74 -34.18 -26.00 -5.04
C PRO A 74 -33.01 -25.09 -4.65
N ILE A 75 -32.86 -23.98 -5.38
CA ILE A 75 -32.03 -22.85 -4.98
C ILE A 75 -32.75 -22.10 -3.85
N GLY A 76 -32.13 -22.01 -2.68
CA GLY A 76 -32.47 -21.01 -1.65
C GLY A 76 -32.96 -21.55 -0.30
N SER A 77 -32.01 -21.91 0.57
CA SER A 77 -32.14 -21.66 2.01
C SER A 77 -31.08 -20.65 2.42
N VAL A 78 -31.51 -19.44 2.79
CA VAL A 78 -30.66 -18.46 3.48
C VAL A 78 -30.66 -18.86 4.97
N PRO A 79 -29.50 -19.12 5.62
CA PRO A 79 -29.43 -19.68 6.99
C PRO A 79 -30.04 -18.87 8.16
N GLY A 80 -30.84 -17.84 7.87
CA GLY A 80 -31.64 -17.08 8.85
C GLY A 80 -33.15 -17.35 8.77
N ALA A 81 -33.65 -17.98 7.69
CA ALA A 81 -35.09 -18.15 7.46
C ALA A 81 -35.72 -19.09 8.50
N GLU A 82 -35.13 -20.27 8.69
CA GLU A 82 -35.56 -21.28 9.66
C GLU A 82 -35.59 -20.76 11.10
N ASN A 83 -34.60 -19.96 11.52
CA ASN A 83 -34.55 -19.38 12.86
C ASN A 83 -35.66 -18.35 13.08
N LEU A 84 -35.90 -17.46 12.10
CA LEU A 84 -36.96 -16.45 12.21
C LEU A 84 -38.36 -17.10 12.20
N HIS A 85 -38.57 -18.14 11.37
CA HIS A 85 -39.87 -18.83 11.30
C HIS A 85 -40.18 -19.65 12.56
N SER A 86 -39.15 -20.28 13.15
CA SER A 86 -39.23 -20.93 14.46
C SER A 86 -39.59 -19.93 15.56
N GLY A 87 -38.89 -18.79 15.62
CA GLY A 87 -39.16 -17.71 16.57
C GLY A 87 -40.58 -17.15 16.45
N ILE A 88 -41.03 -16.83 15.23
CA ILE A 88 -42.41 -16.34 14.99
C ILE A 88 -43.46 -17.34 15.49
N THR A 89 -43.26 -18.63 15.24
CA THR A 89 -44.16 -19.70 15.73
C THR A 89 -44.26 -19.67 17.26
N GLN A 90 -43.12 -19.60 17.95
CA GLN A 90 -43.05 -19.52 19.41
C GLN A 90 -43.77 -18.26 19.96
N TRP A 91 -43.60 -17.09 19.32
CA TRP A 91 -44.29 -15.87 19.73
C TRP A 91 -45.81 -15.93 19.49
N VAL A 92 -46.27 -16.63 18.44
CA VAL A 92 -47.69 -16.88 18.19
C VAL A 92 -48.30 -17.83 19.23
N GLU A 93 -47.58 -18.87 19.64
CA GLU A 93 -48.01 -19.77 20.73
C GLU A 93 -48.14 -19.02 22.07
N ILE A 94 -47.13 -18.21 22.43
CA ILE A 94 -47.16 -17.36 23.63
C ILE A 94 -48.35 -16.40 23.59
N LEU A 95 -48.58 -15.72 22.45
CA LEU A 95 -49.70 -14.81 22.24
C LEU A 95 -51.05 -15.51 22.41
N MET A 96 -51.21 -16.69 21.80
CA MET A 96 -52.44 -17.48 21.84
C MET A 96 -52.75 -17.98 23.27
N ASN A 97 -51.74 -18.53 23.96
CA ASN A 97 -51.87 -19.03 25.32
C ASN A 97 -52.17 -17.90 26.33
N GLU A 98 -51.47 -16.76 26.22
CA GLU A 98 -51.71 -15.61 27.09
C GLU A 98 -53.12 -15.01 26.87
N MET A 99 -53.60 -14.91 25.62
CA MET A 99 -54.99 -14.50 25.32
C MET A 99 -56.02 -15.51 25.82
N ALA A 100 -55.75 -16.82 25.73
CA ALA A 100 -56.65 -17.86 26.25
C ALA A 100 -56.77 -17.85 27.78
N SER A 101 -55.79 -17.27 28.49
CA SER A 101 -55.81 -17.07 29.94
C SER A 101 -56.61 -15.84 30.41
N ALA A 102 -57.09 -15.01 29.49
CA ALA A 102 -57.67 -13.71 29.82
C ALA A 102 -59.09 -13.82 30.40
N SER A 103 -59.40 -12.97 31.38
CA SER A 103 -60.71 -13.01 32.07
C SER A 103 -61.83 -12.25 31.33
N ASN A 104 -61.48 -11.39 30.37
CA ASN A 104 -62.43 -10.66 29.52
C ASN A 104 -61.74 -10.12 28.26
N SER A 105 -62.50 -9.50 27.35
CA SER A 105 -61.99 -8.99 26.06
C SER A 105 -60.91 -7.90 26.20
N ASP A 106 -60.96 -7.08 27.24
CA ASP A 106 -60.00 -5.97 27.43
C ASP A 106 -58.72 -6.42 28.13
N ASP A 107 -58.82 -7.39 29.05
CA ASP A 107 -57.68 -8.15 29.57
C ASP A 107 -56.93 -8.87 28.43
N ALA A 108 -57.66 -9.51 27.51
CA ALA A 108 -57.07 -10.16 26.32
C ALA A 108 -56.32 -9.16 25.42
N LYS A 109 -56.89 -7.98 25.17
CA LYS A 109 -56.23 -6.89 24.40
C LYS A 109 -54.99 -6.37 25.10
N ALA A 110 -55.06 -6.11 26.41
CA ALA A 110 -53.94 -5.60 27.20
C ALA A 110 -52.77 -6.59 27.22
N ARG A 111 -53.07 -7.89 27.31
CA ARG A 111 -52.10 -8.98 27.22
C ARG A 111 -51.51 -9.12 25.82
N ALA A 112 -52.34 -9.15 24.78
CA ALA A 112 -51.89 -9.24 23.39
C ALA A 112 -50.95 -8.08 23.03
N SER A 113 -51.32 -6.85 23.44
CA SER A 113 -50.47 -5.66 23.28
C SER A 113 -49.10 -5.84 23.94
N ARG A 114 -49.06 -6.33 25.19
CA ARG A 114 -47.80 -6.59 25.92
C ARG A 114 -46.91 -7.64 25.24
N VAL A 115 -47.49 -8.71 24.70
CA VAL A 115 -46.73 -9.75 23.98
C VAL A 115 -46.17 -9.21 22.65
N LEU A 116 -46.97 -8.47 21.90
CA LEU A 116 -46.53 -7.84 20.65
C LEU A 116 -45.49 -6.74 20.86
N GLU A 117 -45.59 -5.98 21.96
CA GLU A 117 -44.57 -5.00 22.37
C GLU A 117 -43.26 -5.69 22.76
N ALA A 118 -43.31 -6.80 23.49
CA ALA A 118 -42.14 -7.61 23.82
C ALA A 118 -41.47 -8.22 22.58
N TYR A 119 -42.28 -8.74 21.63
CA TYR A 119 -41.79 -9.21 20.34
C TYR A 119 -41.10 -8.09 19.56
N GLY A 120 -41.74 -6.93 19.39
CA GLY A 120 -41.16 -5.79 18.67
C GLY A 120 -39.84 -5.30 19.26
N LYS A 121 -39.72 -5.27 20.60
CA LYS A 121 -38.45 -4.97 21.29
C LYS A 121 -37.38 -6.04 21.04
N SER A 122 -37.76 -7.32 21.05
CA SER A 122 -36.85 -8.44 20.78
C SER A 122 -36.31 -8.41 19.34
N THR A 123 -37.20 -8.25 18.34
CA THR A 123 -36.85 -8.13 16.92
C THR A 123 -35.98 -6.91 16.66
N SER A 124 -36.33 -5.75 17.21
CA SER A 124 -35.54 -4.52 17.06
C SER A 124 -34.12 -4.66 17.65
N SER A 125 -34.01 -5.25 18.86
CA SER A 125 -32.72 -5.56 19.48
C SER A 125 -31.87 -6.50 18.61
N CYS A 126 -32.46 -7.56 18.07
CA CYS A 126 -31.79 -8.50 17.18
C CYS A 126 -31.27 -7.85 15.88
N ILE A 127 -32.09 -7.02 15.22
CA ILE A 127 -31.70 -6.30 14.01
C ILE A 127 -30.53 -5.34 14.31
N CYS A 128 -30.56 -4.65 15.45
CA CYS A 128 -29.47 -3.76 15.88
C CYS A 128 -28.16 -4.52 16.16
N THR A 129 -28.20 -5.67 16.83
CA THR A 129 -26.98 -6.47 17.09
C THR A 129 -26.44 -7.11 15.82
N GLU A 130 -27.30 -7.63 14.94
CA GLU A 130 -26.89 -8.11 13.61
C GLU A 130 -26.22 -7.00 12.77
N ALA A 131 -26.79 -5.80 12.75
CA ALA A 131 -26.21 -4.67 12.03
C ALA A 131 -24.83 -4.30 12.60
N MET A 132 -24.71 -4.19 13.93
CA MET A 132 -23.44 -3.91 14.59
C MET A 132 -22.37 -4.97 14.30
N GLN A 133 -22.73 -6.25 14.33
CA GLN A 133 -21.82 -7.35 13.97
C GLN A 133 -21.38 -7.29 12.49
N LYS A 134 -22.29 -6.94 11.58
CA LYS A 134 -21.98 -6.78 10.14
C LYS A 134 -21.00 -5.63 9.92
N TYR A 135 -21.21 -4.47 10.55
CA TYR A 135 -20.26 -3.34 10.51
C TYR A 135 -18.89 -3.72 11.08
N GLN A 136 -18.85 -4.28 12.29
CA GLN A 136 -17.60 -4.68 12.95
C GLN A 136 -16.82 -5.71 12.12
N LYS A 137 -17.51 -6.66 11.47
CA LYS A 137 -16.88 -7.65 10.59
C LYS A 137 -16.26 -7.02 9.33
N VAL A 138 -16.93 -6.04 8.72
CA VAL A 138 -16.38 -5.29 7.57
C VAL A 138 -15.17 -4.46 7.98
N GLU A 139 -15.23 -3.79 9.13
CA GLU A 139 -14.12 -3.00 9.69
C GLU A 139 -12.89 -3.87 9.98
N ILE A 140 -13.06 -5.03 10.62
CA ILE A 140 -11.97 -5.99 10.88
C ILE A 140 -11.33 -6.48 9.57
N LEU A 141 -12.13 -6.74 8.53
CA LEU A 141 -11.61 -7.16 7.22
C LEU A 141 -10.80 -6.04 6.54
N LEU A 142 -11.29 -4.79 6.60
CA LEU A 142 -10.60 -3.63 6.05
C LEU A 142 -9.26 -3.37 6.76
N TYR A 143 -9.23 -3.39 8.10
CA TYR A 143 -7.97 -3.25 8.84
C TYR A 143 -6.99 -4.37 8.55
N LYS A 144 -7.47 -5.62 8.38
CA LYS A 144 -6.63 -6.75 7.98
C LYS A 144 -6.00 -6.52 6.61
N GLU A 145 -6.77 -6.08 5.61
CA GLU A 145 -6.26 -5.81 4.26
C GLU A 145 -5.20 -4.69 4.26
N GLN A 146 -5.46 -3.59 4.97
CA GLN A 146 -4.50 -2.50 5.15
C GLN A 146 -3.21 -2.97 5.84
N PHE A 147 -3.33 -3.79 6.89
CA PHE A 147 -2.17 -4.36 7.60
C PHE A 147 -1.35 -5.31 6.70
N GLU A 148 -2.01 -6.13 5.89
CA GLU A 148 -1.32 -6.96 4.90
C GLU A 148 -0.63 -6.14 3.80
N ALA A 149 -1.20 -5.01 3.37
CA ALA A 149 -0.56 -4.10 2.43
C ALA A 149 0.73 -3.50 3.02
N VAL A 150 0.66 -2.96 4.24
CA VAL A 150 1.83 -2.42 4.96
C VAL A 150 2.92 -3.47 5.20
N ILE A 151 2.56 -4.74 5.44
CA ILE A 151 3.55 -5.85 5.53
C ILE A 151 4.24 -6.10 4.18
N LYS A 152 3.51 -6.04 3.06
CA LYS A 152 4.06 -6.21 1.71
C LYS A 152 5.04 -5.07 1.38
N GLU A 153 4.66 -3.83 1.67
CA GLU A 153 5.52 -2.64 1.53
C GLU A 153 6.77 -2.71 2.42
N ASN A 154 6.62 -3.04 3.70
CA ASN A 154 7.73 -3.19 4.64
C ASN A 154 8.73 -4.27 4.18
N THR A 155 8.24 -5.33 3.54
CA THR A 155 9.08 -6.39 2.94
C THR A 155 9.82 -5.89 1.69
N ILE A 156 9.20 -5.06 0.85
CA ILE A 156 9.85 -4.42 -0.30
C ILE A 156 10.94 -3.45 0.19
N LEU A 157 10.64 -2.61 1.16
CA LEU A 157 11.59 -1.66 1.77
C LEU A 157 12.79 -2.37 2.38
N LYS A 158 12.59 -3.46 3.13
CA LYS A 158 13.68 -4.30 3.67
C LYS A 158 14.61 -4.85 2.58
N LYS A 159 14.05 -5.31 1.45
CA LYS A 159 14.85 -5.77 0.29
C LYS A 159 15.62 -4.62 -0.35
N ALA A 160 14.98 -3.46 -0.54
CA ALA A 160 15.63 -2.27 -1.11
C ALA A 160 16.80 -1.78 -0.25
N VAL A 161 16.62 -1.74 1.08
CA VAL A 161 17.69 -1.36 2.03
C VAL A 161 18.84 -2.36 2.00
N ALA A 162 18.58 -3.67 1.94
CA ALA A 162 19.62 -4.69 1.84
C ALA A 162 20.47 -4.53 0.57
N ILE A 163 19.81 -4.37 -0.60
CA ILE A 163 20.49 -4.13 -1.89
C ILE A 163 21.28 -2.82 -1.86
N GLN A 164 20.74 -1.74 -1.26
CA GLN A 164 21.44 -0.47 -1.16
C GLN A 164 22.67 -0.54 -0.26
N HIS A 165 22.59 -1.29 0.85
CA HIS A 165 23.74 -1.54 1.73
C HIS A 165 24.84 -2.37 1.04
N GLU A 166 24.47 -3.42 0.31
CA GLU A 166 25.39 -4.24 -0.47
C GLU A 166 26.15 -3.40 -1.51
N ARG A 167 25.42 -2.61 -2.33
CA ARG A 167 26.02 -1.72 -3.33
C ARG A 167 26.87 -0.58 -2.74
N GLN A 168 26.51 -0.10 -1.54
CA GLN A 168 27.33 0.87 -0.81
C GLN A 168 28.65 0.24 -0.36
N LYS A 169 28.62 -0.98 0.18
CA LYS A 169 29.81 -1.74 0.58
C LYS A 169 30.73 -2.02 -0.62
N GLU A 170 30.20 -2.48 -1.75
CA GLU A 170 30.97 -2.66 -2.99
C GLU A 170 31.67 -1.37 -3.43
N HIS A 171 30.97 -0.23 -3.35
CA HIS A 171 31.51 1.07 -3.72
C HIS A 171 32.61 1.56 -2.75
N GLU A 172 32.49 1.26 -1.46
CA GLU A 172 33.53 1.54 -0.46
C GLU A 172 34.77 0.67 -0.66
N GLU A 173 34.60 -0.62 -0.92
CA GLU A 173 35.69 -1.57 -1.24
C GLU A 173 36.44 -1.12 -2.51
N ARG A 174 35.72 -0.80 -3.59
CA ARG A 174 36.34 -0.29 -4.82
C ARG A 174 36.99 1.09 -4.68
N ASN A 175 36.56 1.91 -3.73
CA ASN A 175 37.25 3.17 -3.40
C ASN A 175 38.58 2.94 -2.69
N GLN A 176 38.65 1.92 -1.81
CA GLN A 176 39.90 1.53 -1.16
C GLN A 176 40.91 0.98 -2.18
N GLU A 177 40.48 0.09 -3.08
CA GLU A 177 41.30 -0.39 -4.21
C GLU A 177 41.82 0.77 -5.07
N LEU A 178 40.94 1.72 -5.43
CA LEU A 178 41.30 2.91 -6.20
C LEU A 178 42.31 3.80 -5.47
N GLN A 179 42.24 3.90 -4.15
CA GLN A 179 43.21 4.64 -3.34
C GLN A 179 44.57 3.93 -3.29
N GLN A 180 44.59 2.61 -3.12
CA GLN A 180 45.81 1.80 -3.18
C GLN A 180 46.49 1.90 -4.56
N LEU A 181 45.71 1.79 -5.64
CA LEU A 181 46.23 1.92 -7.01
C LEU A 181 46.80 3.32 -7.29
N LYS A 182 46.15 4.38 -6.78
CA LYS A 182 46.70 5.75 -6.84
C LYS A 182 48.04 5.87 -6.12
N GLN A 183 48.20 5.25 -4.94
CA GLN A 183 49.48 5.23 -4.21
C GLN A 183 50.57 4.49 -5.00
N LEU A 184 50.25 3.32 -5.57
CA LEU A 184 51.18 2.55 -6.39
C LEU A 184 51.62 3.30 -7.66
N VAL A 185 50.71 4.01 -8.32
CA VAL A 185 51.03 4.87 -9.48
C VAL A 185 51.93 6.05 -9.09
N MET A 186 51.76 6.64 -7.90
CA MET A 186 52.69 7.66 -7.38
C MET A 186 54.08 7.06 -7.10
N GLN A 187 54.16 5.88 -6.49
CA GLN A 187 55.43 5.19 -6.22
C GLN A 187 56.19 4.86 -7.52
N TYR A 188 55.52 4.35 -8.56
CA TYR A 188 56.19 4.08 -9.83
C TYR A 188 56.64 5.35 -10.56
N ARG A 189 55.87 6.44 -10.50
CA ARG A 189 56.31 7.74 -11.05
C ARG A 189 57.56 8.27 -10.36
N GLU A 190 57.65 8.12 -9.04
CA GLU A 190 58.84 8.54 -8.29
C GLU A 190 60.05 7.63 -8.57
N GLN A 191 59.84 6.31 -8.73
CA GLN A 191 60.92 5.40 -9.18
C GLN A 191 61.47 5.79 -10.56
N ILE A 192 60.59 6.10 -11.53
CA ILE A 192 60.98 6.55 -12.87
C ILE A 192 61.79 7.85 -12.77
N ARG A 193 61.29 8.86 -12.04
CA ARG A 193 61.98 10.14 -11.80
C ARG A 193 63.39 9.95 -11.23
N ASN A 194 63.55 9.05 -10.26
CA ASN A 194 64.87 8.78 -9.67
C ASN A 194 65.79 8.02 -10.63
N LEU A 195 65.27 7.11 -11.47
CA LEU A 195 66.06 6.45 -12.52
C LEU A 195 66.50 7.44 -13.60
N GLU A 196 65.66 8.39 -14.01
CA GLU A 196 66.00 9.47 -14.94
C GLU A 196 67.14 10.35 -14.40
N ILE A 197 67.04 10.79 -13.13
CA ILE A 197 68.08 11.59 -12.46
C ILE A 197 69.40 10.82 -12.35
N ASN A 198 69.36 9.55 -11.95
CA ASN A 198 70.56 8.70 -11.86
C ASN A 198 71.20 8.46 -13.25
N ASN A 199 70.40 8.22 -14.28
CA ASN A 199 70.90 8.04 -15.65
C ASN A 199 71.56 9.31 -16.20
N TYR A 200 70.98 10.49 -15.92
CA TYR A 200 71.57 11.78 -16.27
C TYR A 200 72.91 12.01 -15.53
N ALA A 201 72.97 11.75 -14.22
CA ALA A 201 74.20 11.89 -13.43
C ALA A 201 75.33 10.98 -13.95
N LEU A 202 75.02 9.70 -14.22
CA LEU A 202 75.96 8.75 -14.82
C LEU A 202 76.44 9.23 -16.20
N SER A 203 75.53 9.70 -17.05
CA SER A 203 75.85 10.22 -18.39
C SER A 203 76.75 11.46 -18.35
N MET A 204 76.55 12.34 -17.36
CA MET A 204 77.41 13.50 -17.13
C MET A 204 78.80 13.10 -16.64
N HIS A 205 78.90 12.18 -15.68
CA HIS A 205 80.20 11.66 -15.22
C HIS A 205 80.98 10.92 -16.32
N LEU A 206 80.31 10.13 -17.16
CA LEU A 206 80.94 9.46 -18.29
C LEU A 206 81.55 10.47 -19.29
N ARG A 207 80.84 11.56 -19.60
CA ARG A 207 81.37 12.66 -20.43
C ARG A 207 82.58 13.36 -19.78
N GLN A 208 82.52 13.61 -18.47
CA GLN A 208 83.65 14.20 -17.73
C GLN A 208 84.90 13.31 -17.78
N SER A 209 84.75 12.00 -17.54
CA SER A 209 85.86 11.04 -17.62
C SER A 209 86.44 10.91 -19.03
N GLN A 210 85.60 10.95 -20.07
CA GLN A 210 86.04 10.95 -21.47
C GLN A 210 86.83 12.22 -21.84
N GLN A 211 86.43 13.39 -21.32
CA GLN A 211 87.13 14.65 -21.54
C GLN A 211 88.42 14.78 -20.71
N GLY A 212 88.43 14.24 -19.49
CA GLY A 212 89.61 14.17 -18.63
C GLY A 212 90.71 13.25 -19.19
N ASN A 213 90.33 12.19 -19.90
CA ASN A 213 91.26 11.25 -20.56
C ASN A 213 91.79 11.77 -21.92
N SER A 214 91.98 13.08 -22.06
CA SER A 214 92.73 13.67 -23.17
C SER A 214 94.24 13.42 -22.98
N ILE A 215 94.66 12.16 -23.19
CA ILE A 215 96.07 11.77 -23.22
C ILE A 215 96.75 12.54 -24.36
N PRO A 216 97.76 13.38 -24.09
CA PRO A 216 98.53 14.02 -25.15
C PRO A 216 99.15 12.95 -26.03
N GLY A 217 98.83 12.97 -27.33
CA GLY A 217 99.08 11.84 -28.22
C GLY A 217 100.56 11.54 -28.44
N HIS A 218 101.15 10.71 -27.57
CA HIS A 218 102.45 10.08 -27.83
C HIS A 218 102.26 8.94 -28.84
N PHE A 219 102.08 9.34 -30.10
CA PHE A 219 102.45 8.47 -31.20
C PHE A 219 103.95 8.18 -31.08
N HIS A 220 104.31 6.92 -30.90
CA HIS A 220 105.62 6.46 -31.32
C HIS A 220 105.60 6.49 -32.85
N ARG A 221 106.32 7.44 -33.45
CA ARG A 221 106.71 7.36 -34.85
C ARG A 221 108.02 6.58 -34.86
N ASP A 222 107.93 5.30 -35.22
CA ASP A 222 109.13 4.48 -35.42
C ASP A 222 110.04 5.13 -36.48
N ILE A 223 111.34 5.11 -36.21
CA ILE A 223 112.36 5.71 -37.08
C ILE A 223 112.98 4.59 -37.94
N LEU A 224 112.61 4.57 -39.21
CA LEU A 224 113.27 3.90 -40.33
C LEU A 224 113.19 4.81 -41.58
#